data_AF-A0A1I6HIZ7-F1
#
_entry.id   AF-A0A1I6HIZ7-F1
#
_cell.length_a   1.000
_cell.length_b   1.000
_cell.length_c   1.000
_cell.angle_alpha   90.00
_cell.angle_beta   90.00
_cell.angle_gamma   90.00
#
_symmetry.space_group_name_H-M   'P 1'
#
loop_
_entity.id
_entity.type
_entity.pdbx_description
1 polymer ?
#
loop_
_entity_poly.entity_id
_entity_poly.type
_entity_poly.pdbx_seq_one_letter_code
_entity_poly.pdbx_strand_id
1 'polypeptide(L)'
;MDKKRIMNKKKVLVVIFGVLGMAIIVLSVILARKDFANIQIGFSGNNIGNELSASFKYFSGSKKKQVVFQESKTAIIKYSLTEESGSLMLKVLDENGNLIDSKEGTVDGEISFVVPKDQKYTIQINAKQAKGKYKLSWSEE
;
A
#
# COMPACT_ATOMS: atom_id res chain seq x y z
N MET A 1 -53.40 6.62 -23.91
CA MET A 1 -52.09 5.94 -23.77
C MET A 1 -51.43 6.44 -22.50
N ASP A 2 -51.13 5.54 -21.56
CA ASP A 2 -51.07 5.84 -20.12
C ASP A 2 -49.72 6.45 -19.65
N LYS A 3 -49.72 7.75 -19.34
CA LYS A 3 -48.55 8.58 -18.99
C LYS A 3 -47.79 8.03 -17.77
N LYS A 4 -48.50 7.40 -16.83
CA LYS A 4 -47.95 6.80 -15.59
C LYS A 4 -47.05 5.60 -15.89
N ARG A 5 -47.40 4.80 -16.91
CA ARG A 5 -46.63 3.61 -17.32
C ARG A 5 -45.30 3.98 -17.99
N ILE A 6 -45.25 5.11 -18.68
CA ILE A 6 -44.04 5.62 -19.35
C ILE A 6 -43.05 6.19 -18.32
N MET A 7 -43.54 6.87 -17.28
CA MET A 7 -42.72 7.47 -16.22
C MET A 7 -41.95 6.41 -15.40
N ASN A 8 -42.58 5.26 -15.09
CA ASN A 8 -41.92 4.19 -14.35
C ASN A 8 -40.83 3.48 -15.16
N LYS A 9 -41.01 3.33 -16.47
CA LYS A 9 -39.98 2.73 -17.36
C LYS A 9 -38.71 3.60 -17.43
N LYS A 10 -38.86 4.94 -17.46
CA LYS A 10 -37.72 5.86 -17.46
C LYS A 10 -36.92 5.81 -16.15
N LYS A 11 -37.60 5.73 -15.00
CA LYS A 11 -36.95 5.58 -13.68
C LYS A 11 -36.17 4.27 -13.57
N VAL A 12 -36.76 3.16 -14.05
CA VAL A 12 -36.09 1.85 -14.08
C VAL A 12 -34.85 1.87 -14.97
N LEU A 13 -34.92 2.50 -16.15
CA LEU A 13 -33.76 2.69 -17.03
C LEU A 13 -32.63 3.50 -16.36
N VAL A 14 -32.95 4.60 -15.68
CA VAL A 14 -31.96 5.41 -14.96
C VAL A 14 -31.27 4.62 -13.85
N VAL A 15 -32.03 3.81 -13.10
CA VAL A 15 -31.46 2.95 -12.04
C VAL A 15 -30.56 1.88 -12.64
N ILE A 16 -30.96 1.22 -13.74
CA ILE A 16 -30.14 0.20 -14.42
C ILE A 16 -28.83 0.81 -14.95
N PHE A 17 -28.88 1.98 -15.58
CA PHE A 17 -27.66 2.67 -16.04
C PHE A 17 -26.76 3.10 -14.88
N GLY A 18 -27.34 3.53 -13.76
CA GLY A 18 -26.59 3.85 -12.54
C GLY A 18 -25.85 2.63 -11.98
N VAL A 19 -26.53 1.48 -11.88
CA VAL A 19 -25.95 0.23 -11.39
C VAL A 19 -24.86 -0.30 -12.34
N LEU A 20 -25.11 -0.26 -13.66
CA LEU A 20 -24.12 -0.67 -14.66
C LEU A 20 -22.89 0.25 -14.67
N GLY A 21 -23.09 1.56 -14.56
CA GLY A 21 -21.99 2.53 -14.43
C GLY A 21 -21.14 2.29 -13.18
N MET A 22 -21.79 2.02 -12.05
CA MET A 22 -21.10 1.70 -10.80
C MET A 22 -20.32 0.39 -10.89
N ALA A 23 -20.88 -0.64 -11.53
CA ALA A 23 -20.19 -1.90 -11.77
C ALA A 23 -18.93 -1.73 -12.65
N ILE A 24 -18.98 -0.87 -13.66
CA ILE A 24 -17.83 -0.54 -14.52
C ILE A 24 -16.72 0.17 -13.73
N ILE A 25 -17.07 1.09 -12.82
CA ILE A 25 -16.11 1.78 -11.95
C ILE A 25 -15.47 0.80 -10.96
N VAL A 26 -16.26 -0.09 -10.36
CA VAL A 26 -15.73 -1.13 -9.47
C VAL A 26 -14.79 -2.07 -10.22
N LEU A 27 -15.15 -2.47 -11.45
CA LEU A 27 -14.34 -3.34 -12.28
C LEU A 27 -13.02 -2.68 -12.70
N SER A 28 -13.01 -1.38 -13.02
CA SER A 28 -11.78 -0.66 -13.40
C SER A 28 -10.80 -0.52 -12.22
N VAL A 29 -11.30 -0.34 -10.99
CA VAL A 29 -10.47 -0.32 -9.77
C VAL A 29 -9.84 -1.68 -9.49
N ILE A 30 -10.55 -2.79 -9.78
CA ILE A 30 -10.01 -4.15 -9.63
C ILE A 30 -8.92 -4.42 -10.68
N LEU A 31 -9.16 -4.03 -11.94
CA LEU A 31 -8.21 -4.24 -13.05
C LEU A 31 -6.96 -3.34 -12.98
N ALA A 32 -7.03 -2.22 -12.25
CA ALA A 32 -5.85 -1.38 -11.98
C ALA A 32 -4.81 -2.05 -11.06
N ARG A 33 -5.12 -3.22 -10.49
CA ARG A 33 -4.13 -4.04 -9.76
C ARG A 33 -3.17 -4.69 -10.74
N LYS A 34 -2.17 -3.92 -11.18
CA LYS A 34 -0.95 -4.50 -11.77
C LYS A 34 -0.20 -5.22 -10.66
N ASP A 35 -0.44 -6.52 -10.52
CA ASP A 35 0.49 -7.40 -9.82
C ASP A 35 1.78 -7.42 -10.63
N PHE A 36 2.68 -6.47 -10.35
CA PHE A 36 4.00 -6.45 -10.93
C PHE A 36 4.68 -7.77 -10.57
N ALA A 37 5.10 -8.53 -11.59
CA ALA A 37 5.91 -9.72 -11.39
C ALA A 37 7.07 -9.37 -10.44
N ASN A 38 7.23 -10.17 -9.38
CA ASN A 38 8.21 -9.90 -8.34
C ASN A 38 9.59 -10.35 -8.82
N ILE A 39 10.33 -9.45 -9.46
CA ILE A 39 11.64 -9.70 -10.04
C ILE A 39 12.70 -9.09 -9.12
N GLN A 40 13.62 -9.94 -8.64
CA GLN A 40 14.72 -9.58 -7.75
C GLN A 40 16.03 -10.08 -8.35
N ILE A 41 16.97 -9.18 -8.66
CA ILE A 41 18.30 -9.51 -9.19
C ILE A 41 19.36 -8.87 -8.30
N GLY A 42 20.34 -9.67 -7.87
CA GLY A 42 21.37 -9.24 -6.92
C GLY A 42 20.78 -8.81 -5.57
N PHE A 43 19.63 -9.38 -5.20
CA PHE A 43 18.93 -9.07 -3.96
C PHE A 43 19.62 -9.79 -2.79
N SER A 44 20.05 -9.02 -1.80
CA SER A 44 20.55 -9.51 -0.53
C SER A 44 19.80 -8.77 0.57
N GLY A 45 19.08 -9.50 1.41
CA GLY A 45 18.24 -8.91 2.44
C GLY A 45 18.27 -9.69 3.73
N ASN A 46 17.94 -8.98 4.82
CA ASN A 46 17.92 -9.51 6.16
C ASN A 46 16.62 -9.10 6.87
N ASN A 47 16.09 -9.99 7.71
CA ASN A 47 14.86 -9.78 8.48
C ASN A 47 15.03 -10.44 9.84
N ILE A 48 15.64 -9.71 10.78
CA ILE A 48 15.96 -10.19 12.13
C ILE A 48 15.24 -9.31 13.13
N GLY A 49 14.44 -9.93 14.00
CA GLY A 49 13.69 -9.24 15.05
C GLY A 49 12.83 -8.11 14.49
N ASN A 50 13.15 -6.89 14.92
CA ASN A 50 12.45 -5.66 14.57
C ASN A 50 13.14 -4.88 13.44
N GLU A 51 14.01 -5.51 12.66
CA GLU A 51 14.70 -4.89 11.54
C GLU A 51 14.38 -5.60 10.21
N LEU A 52 14.28 -4.82 9.15
CA LEU A 52 14.16 -5.29 7.77
C LEU A 52 15.08 -4.46 6.87
N SER A 53 16.03 -5.11 6.20
CA SER A 53 16.95 -4.44 5.29
C SER A 53 17.15 -5.23 4.01
N ALA A 54 17.47 -4.56 2.92
CA ALA A 54 17.93 -5.19 1.69
C ALA A 54 18.75 -4.25 0.82
N SER A 55 19.60 -4.83 -0.02
CA SER A 55 20.30 -4.21 -1.13
C SER A 55 20.00 -5.02 -2.40
N PHE A 56 19.83 -4.34 -3.53
CA PHE A 56 19.46 -4.96 -4.79
C PHE A 56 19.99 -4.19 -5.99
N LYS A 57 20.42 -4.94 -7.02
CA LYS A 57 20.80 -4.36 -8.31
C LYS A 57 19.58 -4.07 -9.19
N TYR A 58 18.53 -4.88 -9.04
CA TYR A 58 17.24 -4.66 -9.67
C TYR A 58 16.13 -5.27 -8.81
N PHE A 59 15.11 -4.48 -8.51
CA PHE A 59 13.91 -4.94 -7.83
C PHE A 59 12.67 -4.30 -8.47
N SER A 60 11.75 -5.15 -8.93
CA SER A 60 10.42 -4.74 -9.36
C SER A 60 9.41 -5.61 -8.64
N GLY A 61 8.53 -5.03 -7.84
CA GLY A 61 7.57 -5.77 -7.02
C GLY A 61 7.37 -5.12 -5.67
N SER A 62 6.94 -5.92 -4.69
CA SER A 62 6.76 -5.44 -3.31
C SER A 62 7.26 -6.45 -2.28
N LYS A 63 7.66 -5.93 -1.12
CA LYS A 63 7.95 -6.68 0.11
C LYS A 63 7.07 -6.14 1.20
N LYS A 64 6.43 -7.02 1.97
CA LYS A 64 5.54 -6.66 3.07
C LYS A 64 6.04 -7.31 4.36
N LYS A 65 5.99 -6.56 5.46
CA LYS A 65 6.17 -7.06 6.81
C LYS A 65 4.97 -6.60 7.63
N GLN A 66 4.36 -7.55 8.33
CA GLN A 66 3.28 -7.26 9.26
C GLN A 66 3.85 -7.18 10.68
N VAL A 67 3.44 -6.16 11.42
CA VAL A 67 3.86 -5.87 12.79
C VAL A 67 2.62 -5.54 13.60
N VAL A 68 2.54 -6.00 14.84
CA VAL A 68 1.46 -5.63 15.77
C VAL A 68 2.01 -4.55 16.69
N PHE A 69 1.27 -3.47 16.85
CA PHE A 69 1.54 -2.44 17.85
C PHE A 69 0.37 -2.35 18.83
N GLN A 70 0.68 -2.05 20.08
CA GLN A 70 -0.31 -1.99 21.16
C GLN A 70 -1.04 -0.64 21.22
N GLU A 71 -2.30 -0.67 21.62
CA GLU A 71 -3.18 0.48 21.84
C GLU A 71 -2.52 1.51 22.76
N SER A 72 -2.77 2.79 22.45
CA SER A 72 -2.27 3.94 23.19
C SER A 72 -0.74 4.10 23.23
N LYS A 73 0.02 3.18 22.64
CA LYS A 73 1.47 3.37 22.43
C LYS A 73 1.76 4.20 21.20
N THR A 74 2.96 4.76 21.17
CA THR A 74 3.50 5.43 19.99
C THR A 74 4.29 4.43 19.17
N ALA A 75 3.80 4.10 17.98
CA ALA A 75 4.53 3.27 17.03
C ALA A 75 5.57 4.12 16.32
N ILE A 76 6.81 3.65 16.29
CA ILE A 76 7.95 4.33 15.69
C ILE A 76 8.55 3.43 14.61
N ILE A 77 8.65 3.96 13.38
CA ILE A 77 9.26 3.27 12.23
C ILE A 77 10.40 4.14 11.71
N LYS A 78 11.63 3.72 11.98
CA LYS A 78 12.84 4.37 11.45
C LYS A 78 13.18 3.76 10.10
N TYR A 79 13.52 4.62 9.14
CA TYR A 79 13.81 4.20 7.78
C TYR A 79 15.00 4.93 7.18
N SER A 80 15.69 4.21 6.29
CA SER A 80 16.68 4.73 5.37
C SER A 80 16.44 4.10 4.01
N LEU A 81 16.13 4.94 3.03
CA LEU A 81 15.89 4.55 1.64
C LEU A 81 17.02 5.13 0.78
N THR A 82 17.61 4.30 -0.07
CA THR A 82 18.55 4.75 -1.09
C THR A 82 18.05 4.25 -2.44
N GLU A 83 17.63 5.17 -3.29
CA GLU A 83 17.21 4.95 -4.66
C GLU A 83 18.29 5.47 -5.61
N GLU A 84 18.96 4.55 -6.32
CA GLU A 84 19.95 4.91 -7.34
C GLU A 84 19.30 5.06 -8.72
N SER A 85 18.26 4.26 -9.01
CA SER A 85 17.46 4.35 -10.23
C SER A 85 16.09 3.68 -10.04
N GLY A 86 15.15 3.98 -10.94
CA GLY A 86 13.79 3.44 -10.89
C GLY A 86 12.91 4.18 -9.90
N SER A 87 12.10 3.46 -9.13
CA SER A 87 11.30 4.05 -8.04
C SER A 87 11.23 3.09 -6.85
N LEU A 88 11.53 3.60 -5.66
CA LEU A 88 11.50 2.92 -4.37
C LEU A 88 10.62 3.70 -3.39
N MET A 89 9.65 3.03 -2.80
CA MET A 89 8.66 3.65 -1.93
C MET A 89 8.37 2.77 -0.71
N LEU A 90 8.41 3.38 0.46
CA LEU A 90 7.91 2.85 1.72
C LEU A 90 6.44 3.28 1.91
N LYS A 91 5.60 2.34 2.34
CA LYS A 91 4.23 2.59 2.81
C LYS A 91 4.01 1.94 4.16
N VAL A 92 3.30 2.62 5.03
CA VAL A 92 2.78 2.07 6.28
C VAL A 92 1.26 2.08 6.18
N LEU A 93 0.65 0.90 6.32
CA LEU A 93 -0.79 0.70 6.21
C LEU A 93 -1.36 0.14 7.52
N ASP A 94 -2.59 0.49 7.85
CA ASP A 94 -3.34 -0.16 8.94
C ASP A 94 -3.85 -1.56 8.53
N GLU A 95 -4.59 -2.22 9.42
CA GLU A 95 -5.15 -3.56 9.18
C GLU A 95 -6.19 -3.60 8.05
N ASN A 96 -6.84 -2.47 7.78
CA ASN A 96 -7.83 -2.31 6.72
C ASN A 96 -7.19 -1.94 5.38
N GLY A 97 -5.87 -1.72 5.37
CA GLY A 97 -5.12 -1.28 4.19
C GLY A 97 -5.17 0.22 3.94
N ASN A 98 -5.66 1.02 4.89
CA ASN A 98 -5.62 2.47 4.79
C ASN A 98 -4.18 2.97 4.96
N LEU A 99 -3.80 3.99 4.18
CA LEU A 99 -2.47 4.57 4.23
C LEU A 99 -2.33 5.45 5.48
N ILE A 100 -1.33 5.15 6.31
CA ILE A 100 -0.92 5.99 7.44
C ILE A 100 0.10 7.03 6.95
N ASP A 101 1.19 6.56 6.32
CA ASP A 101 2.21 7.42 5.73
C ASP A 101 2.95 6.68 4.61
N SER A 102 3.60 7.44 3.73
CA SER A 102 4.48 6.96 2.67
C SER A 102 5.69 7.85 2.46
N LYS A 103 6.81 7.24 2.05
CA LYS A 103 8.07 7.93 1.71
C LYS A 103 8.62 7.34 0.42
N GLU A 104 9.24 8.16 -0.41
CA GLU A 104 9.77 7.74 -1.71
C GLU A 104 11.14 8.36 -2.00
N GLY A 105 11.90 7.72 -2.88
CA GLY A 105 13.23 8.17 -3.28
C GLY A 105 14.32 7.89 -2.24
N THR A 106 15.39 8.69 -2.29
CA THR A 106 16.50 8.62 -1.34
C THR A 106 16.22 9.54 -0.15
N VAL A 107 15.86 8.95 0.99
CA VAL A 107 15.46 9.69 2.18
C VAL A 107 15.65 8.84 3.43
N ASP A 108 16.11 9.48 4.50
CA ASP A 108 16.20 8.93 5.84
C ASP A 108 15.21 9.66 6.76
N GLY A 109 14.69 8.96 7.76
CA GLY A 109 13.79 9.59 8.73
C GLY A 109 13.02 8.61 9.59
N GLU A 110 11.91 9.10 10.13
CA GLU A 110 11.05 8.38 11.03
C GLU A 110 9.57 8.66 10.72
N ILE A 111 8.74 7.63 10.80
CA ILE A 111 7.29 7.74 10.83
C ILE A 111 6.86 7.39 12.26
N SER A 112 6.12 8.29 12.91
CA SER A 112 5.61 8.10 14.26
C SER A 112 4.11 8.40 14.31
N PHE A 113 3.34 7.54 14.97
CA PHE A 113 1.90 7.70 15.15
C PHE A 113 1.40 7.00 16.42
N VAL A 114 0.35 7.55 17.03
CA VAL A 114 -0.34 6.93 18.17
C VAL A 114 -1.25 5.82 17.66
N VAL A 115 -1.18 4.66 18.31
CA VAL A 115 -1.95 3.47 17.94
C VAL A 115 -3.34 3.54 18.58
N PRO A 116 -4.42 3.65 17.78
CA PRO A 116 -5.77 3.86 18.33
C PRO A 116 -6.37 2.62 18.99
N LYS A 117 -5.87 1.43 18.64
CA LYS A 117 -6.26 0.13 19.19
C LYS A 117 -5.21 -0.92 18.82
N ASP A 118 -5.17 -2.02 19.56
CA ASP A 118 -4.36 -3.19 19.21
C ASP A 118 -4.70 -3.65 17.79
N GLN A 119 -3.76 -3.46 16.86
CA GLN A 119 -3.97 -3.85 15.48
C GLN A 119 -2.67 -4.15 14.76
N LYS A 120 -2.82 -4.87 13.64
CA LYS A 120 -1.71 -5.22 12.76
C LYS A 120 -1.51 -4.15 11.70
N TYR A 121 -0.28 -3.67 11.59
CA TYR A 121 0.15 -2.74 10.56
C TYR A 121 0.99 -3.46 9.51
N THR A 122 0.92 -2.97 8.27
CA THR A 122 1.73 -3.46 7.16
C THR A 122 2.77 -2.42 6.77
N ILE A 123 4.04 -2.74 6.99
CA ILE A 123 5.18 -2.01 6.44
C ILE A 123 5.48 -2.62 5.07
N GLN A 124 5.34 -1.82 4.01
CA GLN A 124 5.44 -2.28 2.63
C GLN A 124 6.48 -1.47 1.85
N ILE A 125 7.49 -2.15 1.32
CA ILE A 125 8.38 -1.60 0.30
C ILE A 125 7.82 -1.95 -1.07
N ASN A 126 7.68 -0.94 -1.92
CA ASN A 126 7.34 -1.07 -3.33
C ASN A 126 8.51 -0.60 -4.17
N ALA A 127 8.86 -1.38 -5.18
CA ALA A 127 9.90 -1.04 -6.13
C ALA A 127 9.36 -1.18 -7.56
N LYS A 128 9.67 -0.22 -8.42
CA LYS A 128 9.42 -0.32 -9.86
C LYS A 128 10.75 -0.20 -10.58
N GLN A 129 11.26 -1.35 -11.02
CA GLN A 129 12.53 -1.46 -11.75
C GLN A 129 13.69 -0.72 -11.03
N ALA A 130 13.70 -0.81 -9.70
CA ALA A 130 14.56 0.00 -8.86
C ALA A 130 15.92 -0.64 -8.63
N LYS A 131 16.95 0.20 -8.51
CA LYS A 131 18.26 -0.16 -7.96
C LYS A 131 18.48 0.60 -6.67
N GLY A 132 19.02 -0.06 -5.65
CA GLY A 132 19.34 0.61 -4.40
C GLY A 132 19.24 -0.31 -3.19
N LYS A 133 18.91 0.28 -2.04
CA LYS A 133 18.82 -0.41 -0.75
C LYS A 133 17.82 0.26 0.16
N TYR A 134 17.35 -0.49 1.14
CA TYR A 134 16.58 0.05 2.26
C TYR A 134 17.02 -0.59 3.57
N LYS A 135 16.85 0.15 4.67
CA LYS A 135 16.92 -0.36 6.05
C LYS A 135 15.76 0.23 6.83
N LEU A 136 15.03 -0.62 7.54
CA LEU A 136 13.87 -0.27 8.36
C LEU A 136 14.04 -0.90 9.73
N SER A 137 13.59 -0.22 10.77
CA SER A 137 13.37 -0.81 12.08
C SER A 137 12.10 -0.25 12.72
N TRP A 138 11.53 -1.00 13.65
CA TRP A 138 10.30 -0.58 14.34
C TRP A 138 10.33 -0.86 15.85
N SER A 139 9.69 0.03 16.60
CA SER A 139 9.51 -0.08 18.05
C SER A 139 8.19 0.57 18.47
N GLU A 140 7.83 0.37 19.73
CA GLU A 140 6.73 1.05 20.38
C GLU A 140 7.19 1.62 21.71
N GLU A 141 6.71 2.81 22.03
CA GLU A 141 6.97 3.54 23.28
C GLU A 141 5.67 3.86 24.01
#